data_AF-A0A4R7WW82-F1
#
_entry.id   AF-A0A4R7WW82-F1
#
_cell.length_a   1.000
_cell.length_b   1.000
_cell.length_c   1.000
_cell.angle_alpha   90.00
_cell.angle_beta   90.00
_cell.angle_gamma   90.00
#
_symmetry.space_group_name_H-M   'P 1'
#
loop_
_entity.id
_entity.type
_entity.pdbx_description
1 polymer ?
#
loop_
_entity_poly.entity_id
_entity_poly.type
_entity_poly.pdbx_seq_one_letter_code
_entity_poly.pdbx_strand_id
1 'polypeptide(L)' 'MYEGREMALQIALKAVLATARKQGLDVDALAEAAADSLIVDPAYSSWYVSEAILEIEKAVDALPVESSGPPHLEETLN' A
#
# COMPACT_ATOMS: atom_id res chain seq x y z
N MET A 1 -18.02 -8.58 -16.97
CA MET A 1 -18.08 -7.21 -16.40
C MET A 1 -18.04 -7.33 -14.89
N TYR A 2 -16.84 -7.10 -14.33
CA TYR A 2 -16.46 -7.19 -12.91
C TYR A 2 -15.89 -5.82 -12.42
N GLU A 3 -16.02 -4.75 -13.21
CA GLU A 3 -15.39 -3.43 -12.98
C GLU A 3 -15.63 -2.90 -11.57
N GLY A 4 -16.85 -3.06 -11.04
CA GLY A 4 -17.17 -2.62 -9.68
C GLY A 4 -16.39 -3.38 -8.60
N ARG A 5 -16.12 -4.68 -8.79
CA ARG A 5 -15.36 -5.48 -7.82
C ARG A 5 -13.89 -5.14 -7.86
N GLU A 6 -13.32 -5.05 -9.06
CA GLU A 6 -11.89 -4.71 -9.24
C GLU A 6 -11.59 -3.35 -8.63
N MET A 7 -12.43 -2.35 -8.94
CA MET A 7 -12.32 -1.02 -8.34
C MET A 7 -12.52 -1.04 -6.81
N ALA A 8 -13.50 -1.80 -6.30
CA ALA A 8 -13.70 -1.93 -4.86
C ALA A 8 -12.49 -2.57 -4.15
N LEU A 9 -11.86 -3.59 -4.75
CA LEU A 9 -10.66 -4.23 -4.21
C LEU A 9 -9.46 -3.28 -4.21
N GLN A 10 -9.27 -2.50 -5.29
CA GLN A 10 -8.23 -1.48 -5.35
C GLN A 10 -8.43 -0.38 -4.29
N ILE A 11 -9.66 0.08 -4.09
CA ILE A 11 -9.98 1.06 -3.04
C ILE A 11 -9.70 0.47 -1.65
N ALA A 12 -10.13 -0.77 -1.40
CA ALA A 12 -9.90 -1.45 -0.13
C ALA A 12 -8.41 -1.61 0.17
N LEU A 13 -7.62 -2.07 -0.82
CA LEU A 13 -6.17 -2.26 -0.68
C LEU A 13 -5.47 -0.93 -0.34
N LYS A 14 -5.76 0.13 -1.10
CA LYS A 14 -5.19 1.47 -0.84
C LYS A 14 -5.56 1.99 0.55
N ALA A 15 -6.81 1.78 0.99
CA ALA A 15 -7.25 2.22 2.31
C ALA A 15 -6.53 1.49 3.45
N VAL A 16 -6.31 0.17 3.31
CA VAL A 16 -5.55 -0.64 4.26
C VAL A 16 -4.09 -0.19 4.33
N LEU A 17 -3.41 -0.06 3.18
CA LEU A 17 -2.01 0.35 3.14
C LEU A 17 -1.79 1.79 3.66
N ALA A 18 -2.68 2.72 3.29
CA ALA A 18 -2.65 4.08 3.83
C ALA A 18 -2.82 4.10 5.36
N THR A 19 -3.70 3.23 5.88
CA THR A 19 -3.91 3.09 7.33
C THR A 19 -2.70 2.48 8.02
N ALA A 20 -2.07 1.46 7.42
CA ALA A 20 -0.84 0.87 7.93
C ALA A 20 0.27 1.92 8.07
N ARG A 21 0.48 2.74 7.03
CA ARG A 21 1.47 3.82 7.07
C ARG A 21 1.20 4.84 8.18
N LYS A 22 -0.06 5.26 8.34
CA LYS A 22 -0.48 6.20 9.40
C LYS A 22 -0.23 5.64 10.80
N GLN A 23 -0.18 4.32 10.95
CA GLN A 23 0.17 3.65 12.20
C GLN A 23 1.70 3.49 12.38
N GLY A 24 2.50 4.04 11.47
CA GLY A 24 3.96 3.97 11.52
C GLY A 24 4.55 2.67 10.99
N LEU A 25 3.75 1.84 10.30
CA LEU A 25 4.28 0.67 9.62
C LEU A 25 5.02 1.08 8.35
N ASP A 26 6.16 0.45 8.13
CA ASP A 26 6.89 0.52 6.86
C ASP A 26 6.08 -0.24 5.80
N VAL A 27 5.43 0.50 4.92
CA VAL A 27 4.55 -0.06 3.90
C VAL A 27 5.34 -0.75 2.79
N ASP A 28 6.57 -0.30 2.51
CA ASP A 28 7.42 -0.91 1.50
C ASP A 28 7.85 -2.30 1.98
N ALA A 29 8.31 -2.39 3.24
CA ALA A 29 8.64 -3.68 3.87
C ALA A 29 7.40 -4.60 4.02
N LEU A 30 6.23 -4.04 4.31
CA LEU A 30 4.98 -4.81 4.39
C LEU A 30 4.60 -5.39 3.03
N ALA A 31 4.78 -4.62 1.95
CA ALA A 31 4.50 -5.07 0.59
C ALA A 31 5.44 -6.17 0.14
N GLU A 32 6.74 -6.06 0.45
CA GLU A 32 7.73 -7.11 0.20
C GLU A 32 7.36 -8.40 0.93
N ALA A 33 7.03 -8.31 2.23
CA ALA A 33 6.61 -9.49 3.02
C ALA A 33 5.31 -10.13 2.50
N ALA A 34 4.38 -9.31 1.97
CA ALA A 34 3.16 -9.81 1.35
C ALA A 34 3.47 -10.53 0.01
N ALA A 35 4.39 -10.00 -0.79
CA ALA A 35 4.83 -10.63 -2.04
C ALA A 35 5.50 -11.99 -1.78
N ASP A 36 6.40 -12.06 -0.80
CA ASP A 36 7.03 -13.32 -0.38
C ASP A 36 6.00 -14.36 0.06
N SER A 37 4.99 -13.93 0.82
CA SER A 37 3.89 -14.80 1.28
C SER A 37 3.08 -15.38 0.12
N LEU A 38 2.90 -14.62 -0.96
CA LEU A 38 2.20 -15.08 -2.17
C LEU A 38 3.04 -16.09 -2.97
N ILE A 39 4.37 -15.92 -3.01
CA ILE A 39 5.29 -16.80 -3.74
C ILE A 39 5.34 -18.19 -3.11
N VAL A 40 5.30 -18.27 -1.77
CA VAL A 40 5.44 -19.54 -1.04
C VAL A 40 4.13 -20.32 -0.89
N ASP A 41 2.98 -19.73 -1.23
CA ASP A 41 1.69 -20.39 -1.10
C ASP A 41 1.41 -21.28 -2.33
N PRO A 42 1.37 -22.62 -2.16
CA PRO A 42 1.14 -23.56 -3.25
C PRO A 42 -0.28 -23.52 -3.82
N ALA A 43 -1.23 -22.81 -3.17
CA ALA A 43 -2.60 -22.67 -3.64
C ALA A 43 -2.74 -21.70 -4.82
N TYR A 44 -1.75 -20.83 -5.07
CA TYR A 44 -1.81 -19.85 -6.14
C TYR A 44 -1.08 -20.35 -7.40
N SER A 45 -1.74 -20.23 -8.55
CA SER A 45 -1.07 -20.49 -9.84
C SER A 45 -0.10 -19.37 -10.17
N SER A 46 1.06 -19.70 -10.74
CA SER A 46 2.19 -18.76 -10.89
C SER A 46 1.86 -17.44 -11.62
N TRP A 47 0.94 -17.43 -12.59
CA TRP A 47 0.58 -16.19 -13.29
C TRP A 47 -0.20 -15.20 -12.40
N TYR A 48 -1.20 -15.68 -11.66
CA TYR A 48 -1.99 -14.81 -10.79
C TYR A 48 -1.20 -14.31 -9.58
N VAL A 49 -0.15 -15.03 -9.16
CA VAL A 49 0.79 -14.57 -8.14
C VAL A 49 1.52 -13.32 -8.61
N SER A 50 2.13 -13.36 -9.79
CA SER A 50 2.87 -12.21 -10.34
C SER A 50 1.99 -10.98 -10.52
N GLU A 51 0.76 -11.17 -11.01
CA GLU A 51 -0.21 -10.06 -11.15
C GLU A 51 -0.62 -9.50 -9.78
N ALA A 52 -0.86 -10.37 -8.78
CA ALA A 52 -1.20 -9.91 -7.43
C ALA A 52 -0.07 -9.11 -6.77
N ILE A 53 1.19 -9.54 -6.95
CA ILE A 53 2.38 -8.82 -6.47
C ILE A 53 2.46 -7.44 -7.13
N LEU A 54 2.32 -7.40 -8.46
CA LEU A 54 2.35 -6.14 -9.21
C LEU A 54 1.24 -5.17 -8.76
N GLU A 55 0.04 -5.67 -8.48
CA GLU A 55 -1.06 -4.83 -7.98
C GLU A 55 -0.80 -4.31 -6.56
N ILE A 56 -0.10 -5.07 -5.70
CA ILE A 56 0.36 -4.59 -4.39
C ILE A 56 1.35 -3.44 -4.57
N GLU A 57 2.38 -3.61 -5.40
CA GLU A 57 3.40 -2.59 -5.67
C GLU A 57 2.78 -1.29 -6.20
N LYS A 58 1.91 -1.39 -7.22
CA LYS A 58 1.17 -0.23 -7.74
C LYS A 58 0.32 0.46 -6.68
N ALA A 59 -0.28 -0.30 -5.77
CA ALA A 59 -1.10 0.27 -4.72
C ALA A 59 -0.27 1.05 -3.70
N VAL A 60 0.94 0.59 -3.38
CA VAL A 60 1.91 1.30 -2.54
C VAL A 60 2.40 2.57 -3.22
N ASP A 61 2.84 2.49 -4.48
CA ASP A 61 3.30 3.65 -5.26
C ASP A 61 2.24 4.74 -5.40
N ALA A 62 0.96 4.33 -5.45
CA ALA A 62 -0.17 5.25 -5.53
C ALA A 62 -0.50 5.96 -4.19
N LEU A 63 0.14 5.57 -3.09
CA LEU A 63 -0.10 6.20 -1.80
C LEU A 63 0.53 7.60 -1.77
N PRO A 64 -0.16 8.63 -1.26
CA PRO A 64 0.39 9.98 -1.18
C PRO A 64 1.64 9.96 -0.29
N VAL A 65 2.76 10.49 -0.76
CA VAL A 65 3.94 10.68 0.10
C VAL A 65 3.51 11.56 1.27
N GLU A 66 3.77 11.13 2.50
CA GLU A 66 3.53 12.00 3.65
C GLU A 66 4.52 13.16 3.54
N SER A 67 4.06 14.29 2.99
CA SER A 67 4.72 15.57 3.19
C SER A 67 4.68 15.83 4.68
N SER A 68 5.75 15.45 5.38
CA SER A 68 6.10 16.02 6.67
C SER A 68 6.21 17.53 6.45
N GLY A 69 5.11 18.27 6.68
CA GLY A 69 5.14 19.72 6.71
C GLY A 69 6.18 20.18 7.73
N PRO A 70 6.89 21.30 7.49
CA PRO A 70 7.89 21.77 8.44
C PRO A 70 7.23 22.03 9.79
N PRO A 71 7.94 21.80 10.92
CA PRO A 71 7.41 22.16 12.24
C PRO A 71 7.08 23.65 12.22
N HIS A 72 5.82 24.00 12.54
CA HIS A 72 5.44 25.39 12.75
C HIS A 72 6.30 25.96 13.88
N LEU A 73 7.36 26.70 13.52
CA LEU A 73 7.97 27.65 14.41
C LEU A 73 7.00 28.82 14.51
N GLU A 74 6.17 28.81 15.55
CA GLU A 74 5.51 30.02 16.02
C GLU A 74 6.62 31.01 16.44
N GLU A 75 7.05 31.87 15.51
CA GLU A 75 7.73 33.12 15.86
C GLU A 75 6.73 34.01 16.60
N THR A 76 6.56 33.71 17.89
CA THR A 76 6.06 34.67 18.87
C THR A 76 7.21 35.63 19.19
N LEU A 77 7.42 36.61 18.32
CA LEU A 77 8.26 37.76 18.63
C LEU A 77 7.38 38.89 19.17
N ASN A 78 7.44 39.04 20.49
CA ASN A 78 7.20 40.29 21.22
C ASN A 78 8.32 41.30 20.90
#